data_AF-H6L775-F1
#
_entry.id   AF-H6L775-F1
#
_cell.length_a   1.000
_cell.length_b   1.000
_cell.length_c   1.000
_cell.angle_alpha   90.00
_cell.angle_beta   90.00
_cell.angle_gamma   90.00
#
_symmetry.space_group_name_H-M   'P 1'
#
loop_
_entity.id
_entity.type
_entity.pdbx_description
1 polymer ?
#
loop_
_entity_poly.entity_id
_entity_poly.type
_entity_poly.pdbx_seq_one_letter_code
_entity_poly.pdbx_strand_id
1 'polypeptide(L)'
;MEKGAAQPQTEQNEPSEFCEGPSRPASSDTARPPKAAGPKKTSSQNYVYDEIGNLVRDSSEQIEEIVWNVQGKVQEVHFEAGKPGPSVLQYEYDPMGNRLAKKKLN
;
A
#
# COMPACT_ATOMS: atom_id res chain seq x y z
N MET A 1 11.17 -8.17 -45.87
CA MET A 1 10.09 -8.76 -45.05
C MET A 1 9.90 -7.85 -43.85
N GLU A 2 9.17 -6.74 -44.05
CA GLU A 2 8.77 -5.85 -42.97
C GLU A 2 7.26 -5.95 -42.84
N LYS A 3 6.79 -6.24 -41.63
CA LYS A 3 5.35 -6.34 -41.35
C LYS A 3 4.93 -5.13 -40.54
N GLY A 4 3.96 -4.39 -41.10
CA GLY A 4 2.81 -3.85 -40.37
C GLY A 4 3.00 -2.50 -39.70
N ALA A 5 2.83 -1.43 -40.47
CA ALA A 5 2.34 -0.16 -39.96
C ALA A 5 0.81 -0.22 -39.79
N ALA A 6 0.30 0.34 -38.69
CA ALA A 6 -1.09 0.77 -38.56
C ALA A 6 -1.11 2.13 -37.85
N GLN A 7 -1.59 3.14 -38.58
CA GLN A 7 -1.95 4.50 -38.16
C GLN A 7 -3.37 4.48 -37.51
N PRO A 8 -4.05 5.62 -37.30
CA PRO A 8 -3.76 6.80 -36.49
C PRO A 8 -4.84 7.03 -35.41
N GLN A 9 -4.58 7.98 -34.50
CA GLN A 9 -5.56 8.50 -33.53
C GLN A 9 -6.31 9.70 -34.11
N THR A 10 -7.64 9.69 -34.03
CA THR A 10 -8.59 10.83 -33.87
C THR A 10 -9.99 10.21 -33.86
N GLU A 11 -10.90 10.50 -32.94
CA GLU A 11 -11.88 11.61 -32.97
C GLU A 11 -12.82 11.36 -31.75
N GLN A 12 -13.32 12.32 -30.95
CA GLN A 12 -14.31 13.37 -31.23
C GLN A 12 -14.43 14.28 -29.97
N ASN A 13 -14.91 15.50 -30.16
CA ASN A 13 -14.87 16.68 -29.28
C ASN A 13 -16.29 17.08 -28.77
N GLU A 14 -16.49 17.16 -27.44
CA GLU A 14 -17.36 18.06 -26.60
C GLU A 14 -18.90 18.20 -26.88
N PRO A 15 -19.81 18.43 -25.87
CA PRO A 15 -19.76 19.56 -24.93
C PRO A 15 -20.25 19.38 -23.47
N SER A 16 -19.82 20.35 -22.65
CA SER A 16 -20.25 20.82 -21.31
C SER A 16 -21.65 20.48 -20.79
N GLU A 17 -21.75 20.07 -19.51
CA GLU A 17 -22.78 20.55 -18.57
C GLU A 17 -22.23 20.69 -17.14
N PHE A 18 -22.51 21.85 -16.56
CA PHE A 18 -22.16 22.34 -15.23
C PHE A 18 -23.40 22.24 -14.33
N CYS A 19 -23.26 21.63 -13.14
CA CYS A 19 -24.09 21.70 -11.91
C CYS A 19 -25.60 21.36 -12.02
N GLU A 20 -26.29 20.69 -11.08
CA GLU A 20 -26.30 20.81 -9.62
C GLU A 20 -26.77 19.51 -8.93
N GLY A 21 -26.17 19.19 -7.78
CA GLY A 21 -26.70 18.29 -6.76
C GLY A 21 -26.14 18.75 -5.40
N PRO A 22 -26.94 18.78 -4.32
CA PRO A 22 -26.92 19.85 -3.34
C PRO A 22 -25.69 19.92 -2.44
N SER A 23 -25.19 21.15 -2.24
CA SER A 23 -24.17 21.53 -1.27
C SER A 23 -24.41 20.95 0.12
N ARG A 24 -23.37 20.39 0.76
CA ARG A 24 -23.15 20.43 2.21
C ARG A 24 -21.65 20.26 2.54
N PRO A 25 -21.17 20.86 3.64
CA PRO A 25 -20.24 21.98 3.60
C PRO A 25 -18.86 21.65 4.18
N ALA A 26 -17.89 22.54 3.98
CA ALA A 26 -16.66 22.58 4.77
C ALA A 26 -16.99 22.58 6.27
N SER A 27 -16.36 21.70 7.04
CA SER A 27 -16.35 21.84 8.50
C SER A 27 -15.03 21.37 9.09
N SER A 28 -14.19 22.37 9.36
CA SER A 28 -13.05 22.30 10.26
C SER A 28 -13.53 22.36 11.72
N ASP A 29 -13.03 21.41 12.51
CA ASP A 29 -12.78 21.46 13.95
C ASP A 29 -13.91 21.19 14.99
N THR A 30 -13.44 20.58 16.09
CA THR A 30 -14.00 20.43 17.43
C THR A 30 -14.96 19.25 17.71
N ALA A 31 -14.41 18.10 18.13
CA ALA A 31 -14.89 17.36 19.31
C ALA A 31 -13.93 16.22 19.73
N ARG A 32 -13.27 16.40 20.87
CA ARG A 32 -12.66 15.33 21.68
C ARG A 32 -13.75 14.32 22.10
N PRO A 33 -13.60 13.00 21.89
CA PRO A 33 -14.60 12.05 22.37
C PRO A 33 -14.51 11.86 23.90
N PRO A 34 -15.64 11.71 24.61
CA PRO A 34 -15.65 11.45 26.05
C PRO A 34 -15.16 10.03 26.37
N LYS A 35 -14.37 9.91 27.45
CA LYS A 35 -13.91 8.64 28.02
C LYS A 35 -15.09 7.76 28.45
N ALA A 36 -14.89 6.46 28.22
CA ALA A 36 -15.50 5.31 28.91
C ALA A 36 -16.89 4.82 28.44
N ALA A 37 -16.87 4.08 27.33
CA ALA A 37 -17.49 2.75 27.27
C ALA A 37 -16.45 1.85 26.60
N GLY A 38 -15.94 0.84 27.32
CA GLY A 38 -14.87 -0.02 26.81
C GLY A 38 -15.30 -0.73 25.52
N PRO A 39 -14.61 -0.55 24.38
CA PRO A 39 -15.01 -1.21 23.15
C PRO A 39 -14.05 -2.36 22.81
N LYS A 40 -14.66 -3.53 22.67
CA LYS A 40 -14.24 -4.75 21.98
C LYS A 40 -13.07 -4.53 21.00
N LYS A 41 -12.07 -5.43 21.02
CA LYS A 41 -11.14 -5.62 19.88
C LYS A 41 -11.97 -6.01 18.65
N THR A 42 -12.46 -5.05 17.89
CA THR A 42 -13.23 -5.26 16.67
C THR A 42 -12.35 -4.91 15.48
N SER A 43 -12.25 -5.86 14.56
CA SER A 43 -11.28 -5.96 13.47
C SER A 43 -9.88 -6.38 13.94
N SER A 44 -9.55 -7.66 13.72
CA SER A 44 -8.19 -8.02 13.35
C SER A 44 -7.83 -7.14 12.15
N GLN A 45 -7.15 -6.01 12.38
CA GLN A 45 -6.68 -5.15 11.30
C GLN A 45 -5.72 -5.99 10.49
N ASN A 46 -6.20 -6.44 9.33
CA ASN A 46 -5.43 -7.35 8.50
C ASN A 46 -4.16 -6.67 8.01
N TYR A 47 -4.32 -5.43 7.55
CA TYR A 47 -3.25 -4.58 7.07
C TYR A 47 -2.99 -3.45 8.06
N VAL A 48 -1.71 -3.27 8.41
CA VAL A 48 -1.24 -2.13 9.22
C VAL A 48 -0.27 -1.32 8.39
N TYR A 49 -0.45 0.00 8.38
CA TYR A 49 0.37 0.93 7.63
C TYR A 49 1.10 1.90 8.57
N ASP A 50 2.24 2.42 8.14
CA ASP A 50 2.92 3.54 8.80
C ASP A 50 2.24 4.89 8.49
N GLU A 51 2.75 5.97 9.08
CA GLU A 51 2.19 7.33 8.95
C GLU A 51 2.22 7.88 7.52
N ILE A 52 3.09 7.35 6.66
CA ILE A 52 3.21 7.76 5.25
C ILE A 52 2.55 6.77 4.29
N GLY A 53 1.95 5.70 4.81
CA GLY A 53 1.15 4.74 4.05
C GLY A 53 1.89 3.51 3.53
N ASN A 54 3.10 3.19 4.02
CA ASN A 54 3.75 1.92 3.69
C ASN A 54 3.15 0.78 4.52
N LEU A 55 2.99 -0.39 3.91
CA LEU A 55 2.53 -1.58 4.62
C LEU A 55 3.61 -2.07 5.60
N VAL A 56 3.25 -2.22 6.87
CA VAL A 56 4.13 -2.71 7.95
C VAL A 56 3.74 -4.12 8.38
N ARG A 57 2.45 -4.48 8.34
CA ARG A 57 1.96 -5.80 8.77
C ARG A 57 0.84 -6.31 7.88
N ASP A 58 0.84 -7.61 7.60
CA ASP A 58 -0.27 -8.32 6.94
C ASP A 58 -0.54 -9.63 7.70
N SER A 59 -1.65 -9.67 8.45
CA SER A 59 -2.00 -10.83 9.28
C SER A 59 -2.50 -12.02 8.46
N SER A 60 -3.01 -11.81 7.25
CA SER A 60 -3.49 -12.89 6.38
C SER A 60 -2.32 -13.62 5.72
N GLU A 61 -1.30 -12.86 5.34
CA GLU A 61 -0.05 -13.38 4.79
C GLU A 61 0.98 -13.74 5.88
N GLN A 62 0.60 -13.64 7.16
CA GLN A 62 1.43 -14.01 8.31
C GLN A 62 2.73 -13.19 8.38
N ILE A 63 2.66 -11.94 7.92
CA ILE A 63 3.75 -10.97 7.96
C ILE A 63 3.64 -10.19 9.26
N GLU A 64 4.66 -10.32 10.10
CA GLU A 64 4.77 -9.61 11.36
C GLU A 64 5.30 -8.19 11.17
N GLU A 65 6.28 -8.03 10.28
CA GLU A 65 6.94 -6.74 10.02
C GLU A 65 7.49 -6.66 8.60
N ILE A 66 7.39 -5.48 7.98
CA ILE A 66 8.05 -5.13 6.73
C ILE A 66 8.98 -3.95 6.99
N VAL A 67 10.27 -4.15 6.72
CA VAL A 67 11.29 -3.12 6.83
C VAL A 67 11.49 -2.47 5.47
N TRP A 68 11.29 -1.16 5.42
CA TRP A 68 11.48 -0.35 4.21
C TRP A 68 12.78 0.42 4.29
N ASN A 69 13.48 0.54 3.17
CA ASN A 69 14.65 1.42 3.07
C ASN A 69 14.20 2.89 2.86
N VAL A 70 15.15 3.82 3.00
CA VAL A 70 14.92 5.26 2.79
C VAL A 70 14.51 5.64 1.36
N GLN A 71 14.64 4.71 0.41
CA GLN A 71 14.21 4.88 -0.99
C GLN A 71 12.80 4.33 -1.24
N GLY A 72 12.08 3.89 -0.20
CA GLY A 72 10.73 3.35 -0.32
C GLY A 72 10.67 1.95 -0.94
N LYS A 73 11.71 1.12 -0.75
CA LYS A 73 11.75 -0.28 -1.20
C LYS A 73 11.78 -1.22 -0.01
N VAL A 74 11.07 -2.35 -0.11
CA VAL A 74 11.11 -3.42 0.89
C VAL A 74 12.52 -4.00 0.97
N GLN A 75 13.13 -3.89 2.15
CA GLN A 75 14.43 -4.44 2.49
C GLN A 75 14.28 -5.82 3.14
N GLU A 76 13.39 -5.94 4.13
CA GLU A 76 13.12 -7.18 4.84
C GLU A 76 11.62 -7.42 5.04
N VAL A 77 11.23 -8.69 5.08
CA VAL A 77 9.89 -9.13 5.48
C VAL A 77 10.07 -10.22 6.52
N HIS A 78 9.56 -9.97 7.73
CA HIS A 78 9.57 -10.90 8.85
C HIS A 78 8.22 -11.60 8.92
N PHE A 79 8.25 -12.93 8.94
CA PHE A 79 7.06 -13.77 9.03
C PHE A 79 6.87 -14.29 10.45
N GLU A 80 5.63 -14.64 10.78
CA GLU A 80 5.32 -15.28 12.06
C GLU A 80 6.12 -16.58 12.26
N ALA A 81 6.76 -16.71 13.42
CA ALA A 81 7.49 -17.91 13.78
C ALA A 81 6.58 -19.15 13.86
N GLY A 82 7.12 -20.31 13.48
CA GLY A 82 6.40 -21.59 13.54
C GLY A 82 5.40 -21.82 12.40
N LYS A 83 5.39 -20.95 11.39
CA LYS A 83 4.64 -21.14 10.13
C LYS A 83 5.51 -21.82 9.07
N PRO A 84 4.90 -22.51 8.08
CA PRO A 84 5.65 -23.07 6.97
C PRO A 84 6.19 -21.95 6.08
N GLY A 85 7.51 -21.87 5.93
CA GLY A 85 8.14 -20.88 5.07
C GLY A 85 9.46 -20.36 5.63
N PRO A 86 10.04 -19.34 4.98
CA PRO A 86 11.15 -18.60 5.57
C PRO A 86 10.64 -17.74 6.73
N SER A 87 11.42 -17.66 7.80
CA SER A 87 11.21 -16.71 8.89
C SER A 87 11.46 -15.27 8.40
N VAL A 88 12.40 -15.07 7.47
CA VAL A 88 12.72 -13.75 6.91
C VAL A 88 12.97 -13.83 5.40
N LEU A 89 12.42 -12.87 4.65
CA LEU A 89 12.83 -12.56 3.28
C LEU A 89 13.65 -11.28 3.25
N GLN A 90 14.86 -11.35 2.71
CA GLN A 90 15.72 -10.19 2.49
C GLN A 90 15.85 -9.87 1.00
N TYR A 91 15.89 -8.57 0.70
CA TYR A 91 16.07 -8.03 -0.64
C TYR A 91 17.27 -7.10 -0.66
N GLU A 92 18.16 -7.32 -1.62
CA GLU A 92 19.33 -6.48 -1.84
C GLU A 92 19.15 -5.67 -3.12
N TYR A 93 19.61 -4.42 -3.07
CA TYR A 93 19.48 -3.47 -4.17
C TYR A 93 20.85 -2.85 -4.47
N ASP A 94 21.07 -2.51 -5.74
CA ASP A 94 22.19 -1.68 -6.13
C ASP A 94 21.92 -0.18 -5.80
N PRO A 95 22.92 0.71 -5.90
CA PRO A 95 22.72 2.13 -5.66
C PRO A 95 21.71 2.82 -6.59
N MET A 96 21.44 2.24 -7.76
CA MET A 96 20.43 2.73 -8.72
C MET A 96 19.01 2.23 -8.37
N GLY A 97 18.88 1.38 -7.35
CA GLY A 97 17.61 0.84 -6.88
C GLY A 97 17.13 -0.39 -7.64
N ASN A 98 17.97 -1.02 -8.48
CA ASN A 98 17.66 -2.30 -9.10
C ASN A 98 17.85 -3.41 -8.08
N ARG A 99 16.95 -4.40 -8.07
CA ARG A 99 17.06 -5.54 -7.16
C ARG A 99 18.16 -6.48 -7.62
N LEU A 100 19.15 -6.71 -6.77
CA LEU A 100 20.28 -7.61 -7.00
C LEU A 100 19.97 -9.04 -6.55
N ALA A 101 19.31 -9.20 -5.40
CA ALA A 101 19.08 -10.53 -4.82
C ALA A 101 17.79 -10.63 -4.01
N LYS A 102 17.33 -11.86 -3.85
CA LYS A 102 16.30 -12.28 -2.88
C LYS A 102 16.86 -13.43 -2.06
N LYS A 103 16.90 -13.28 -0.74
CA LYS A 103 17.38 -14.30 0.22
C LYS A 103 16.23 -14.78 1.09
N LYS A 104 16.17 -16.08 1.33
CA LYS A 104 15.22 -16.74 2.23
C LYS A 104 15.99 -17.23 3.45
N LEU A 105 15.65 -16.74 4.64
CA LEU A 105 16.23 -17.18 5.90
C LEU A 105 15.17 -17.95 6.70
N ASN A 106 15.59 -19.02 7.36
CA ASN A 106 14.74 -19.92 8.12
C ASN A 106 15.04 -19.81 9.61
#